data_AF-E9M464-F1
#
_entry.id   AF-E9M464-F1
#
_cell.length_a   1.000
_cell.length_b   1.000
_cell.length_c   1.000
_cell.angle_alpha   90.00
_cell.angle_beta   90.00
_cell.angle_gamma   90.00
#
_symmetry.space_group_name_H-M   'P 1'
#
loop_
_entity.id
_entity.type
_entity.pdbx_description
1 polymer ?
#
loop_
_entity_poly.entity_id
_entity_poly.type
_entity_poly.pdbx_seq_one_letter_code
_entity_poly.pdbx_strand_id
1 'polypeptide(L)'
;NQAHLEKLFSGMLWAINRLDQAVGTNLTALQGQSWKILSRQTACANHEVMRSAIFSLAPKQGLAPNARSLFDLQGLQHKGPFASCQEEPTKQSGKYLLRPPTLDQEPFPVFCEQTKFGGGW
;
A
#
# COMPACT_ATOMS: atom_id res chain seq x y z
N ASN A 1 -83.06 10.66 2.02
CA ASN A 1 -81.99 9.72 2.40
C ASN A 1 -80.81 9.66 1.40
N GLN A 2 -80.93 10.22 0.19
CA GLN A 2 -79.88 10.18 -0.85
C GLN A 2 -78.75 11.21 -0.66
N ALA A 3 -79.09 12.46 -0.29
CA ALA A 3 -78.10 13.52 -0.08
C ALA A 3 -77.07 13.20 1.03
N HIS A 4 -77.48 12.44 2.04
CA HIS A 4 -76.56 11.99 3.10
C HIS A 4 -75.55 10.97 2.56
N LEU A 5 -76.01 10.04 1.73
CA LEU A 5 -75.16 9.02 1.09
C LEU A 5 -74.12 9.65 0.16
N GLU A 6 -74.53 10.62 -0.67
CA GLU A 6 -73.61 11.35 -1.57
C GLU A 6 -72.51 12.11 -0.79
N LYS A 7 -72.88 12.72 0.35
CA LYS A 7 -71.91 13.40 1.22
C LYS A 7 -70.90 12.43 1.84
N LEU A 8 -71.34 11.24 2.25
CA LEU A 8 -70.45 10.20 2.78
C LEU A 8 -69.47 9.69 1.71
N PHE A 9 -69.96 9.39 0.50
CA PHE A 9 -69.10 8.97 -0.62
C PHE A 9 -68.08 10.05 -0.99
N SER A 10 -68.51 11.32 -1.06
CA SER A 10 -67.61 12.45 -1.34
C SER A 10 -66.52 12.59 -0.27
N GLY A 11 -66.87 12.47 1.02
CA GLY A 11 -65.89 12.49 2.12
C GLY A 11 -64.90 11.33 2.06
N MET A 12 -65.37 10.14 1.70
CA MET A 12 -64.52 8.96 1.54
C MET A 12 -63.55 9.10 0.36
N LEU A 13 -64.02 9.57 -0.79
CA LEU A 13 -63.19 9.87 -1.96
C LEU A 13 -62.10 10.90 -1.64
N TRP A 14 -62.43 11.94 -0.89
CA TRP A 14 -61.44 12.92 -0.44
C TRP A 14 -60.39 12.30 0.48
N ALA A 15 -60.80 11.46 1.43
CA ALA A 15 -59.89 10.80 2.34
C ALA A 15 -58.96 9.82 1.59
N ILE A 16 -59.47 9.09 0.60
CA ILE A 16 -58.69 8.18 -0.24
C ILE A 16 -57.65 8.97 -1.05
N ASN A 17 -58.04 10.04 -1.73
CA ASN A 17 -57.11 10.86 -2.51
C ASN A 17 -56.01 11.48 -1.63
N ARG A 18 -56.35 11.91 -0.42
CA ARG A 18 -55.37 12.45 0.53
C ARG A 18 -54.41 11.37 1.03
N LEU A 19 -54.90 10.16 1.27
CA LEU A 19 -54.07 9.02 1.63
C LEU A 19 -53.12 8.67 0.48
N ASP A 20 -53.62 8.59 -0.74
CA ASP A 20 -52.82 8.30 -1.94
C ASP A 20 -51.67 9.30 -2.12
N GLN A 21 -51.96 10.59 -1.99
CA GLN A 21 -50.94 11.65 -2.02
C GLN A 21 -49.92 11.52 -0.87
N ALA A 22 -50.38 11.24 0.34
CA ALA A 22 -49.49 11.06 1.49
C ALA A 22 -48.59 9.83 1.33
N VAL A 23 -49.11 8.72 0.80
CA VAL A 23 -48.35 7.52 0.52
C VAL A 23 -47.33 7.79 -0.60
N GLY A 24 -47.76 8.41 -1.70
CA GLY A 24 -46.89 8.77 -2.81
C GLY A 24 -45.71 9.66 -2.38
N THR A 25 -45.99 10.73 -1.63
CA THR A 25 -44.95 11.66 -1.14
C THR A 25 -43.96 10.98 -0.20
N ASN A 26 -44.44 10.15 0.74
CA ASN A 26 -43.56 9.41 1.65
C ASN A 26 -42.70 8.37 0.90
N LEU A 27 -43.27 7.64 -0.06
CA LEU A 27 -42.51 6.69 -0.88
C LEU A 27 -41.43 7.38 -1.71
N THR A 28 -41.74 8.52 -2.33
CA THR A 28 -40.72 9.32 -3.06
C THR A 28 -39.61 9.80 -2.12
N ALA A 29 -39.95 10.25 -0.91
CA ALA A 29 -38.97 10.67 0.08
C ALA A 29 -38.07 9.50 0.52
N LEU A 30 -38.67 8.33 0.82
CA LEU A 30 -37.94 7.11 1.15
C LEU A 30 -37.01 6.67 0.02
N GLN A 31 -37.48 6.69 -1.22
CA GLN A 31 -36.69 6.35 -2.40
C GLN A 31 -35.48 7.30 -2.53
N GLY A 32 -35.69 8.60 -2.36
CA GLY A 32 -34.61 9.59 -2.39
C GLY A 32 -33.56 9.38 -1.29
N GLN A 33 -33.99 9.08 -0.06
CA GLN A 33 -33.07 8.77 1.03
C GLN A 33 -32.31 7.46 0.79
N SER A 34 -32.98 6.44 0.28
CA SER A 34 -32.36 5.15 -0.05
C SER A 34 -31.24 5.31 -1.09
N TRP A 35 -31.49 6.08 -2.16
CA TRP A 35 -30.46 6.39 -3.16
C TRP A 35 -29.25 7.12 -2.58
N LYS A 36 -29.46 8.06 -1.66
CA LYS A 36 -28.37 8.77 -0.98
C LYS A 36 -27.51 7.83 -0.13
N ILE A 37 -28.13 6.88 0.57
CA ILE A 37 -27.41 5.87 1.37
C ILE A 37 -26.63 4.94 0.45
N LEU A 38 -27.27 4.42 -0.61
CA LEU A 38 -26.63 3.53 -1.56
C LEU A 38 -25.40 4.19 -2.21
N SER A 39 -25.54 5.43 -2.68
CA SER A 39 -24.42 6.19 -3.26
C SER A 39 -23.24 6.33 -2.28
N ARG A 40 -23.53 6.61 -1.00
CA ARG A 40 -22.49 6.65 0.04
C ARG A 40 -21.83 5.29 0.26
N GLN A 41 -22.62 4.21 0.32
CA GLN A 41 -22.09 2.86 0.47
C GLN A 41 -21.22 2.44 -0.72
N THR A 42 -21.62 2.74 -1.96
CA THR A 42 -20.81 2.47 -3.15
C THR A 42 -19.48 3.23 -3.12
N ALA A 43 -19.49 4.52 -2.73
CA ALA A 43 -18.27 5.30 -2.59
C ALA A 43 -17.34 4.73 -1.49
N CYS A 44 -17.90 4.31 -0.34
CA CYS A 44 -17.13 3.69 0.74
C CYS A 44 -16.56 2.32 0.36
N ALA A 45 -17.33 1.48 -0.33
CA ALA A 45 -16.86 0.18 -0.82
C ALA A 45 -15.70 0.36 -1.82
N ASN A 46 -15.81 1.33 -2.73
CA ASN A 46 -14.71 1.67 -3.65
C ASN A 46 -13.46 2.16 -2.91
N HIS A 47 -13.62 2.92 -1.82
CA HIS A 47 -12.51 3.31 -0.97
C HIS A 47 -11.85 2.09 -0.31
N GLU A 48 -12.62 1.14 0.23
CA GLU A 48 -12.07 -0.08 0.84
C GLU A 48 -11.28 -0.93 -0.15
N VAL A 49 -11.81 -1.12 -1.37
CA VAL A 49 -11.11 -1.81 -2.46
C VAL A 49 -9.81 -1.09 -2.82
N MET A 50 -9.85 0.23 -2.99
CA MET A 50 -8.64 1.03 -3.27
C MET A 50 -7.63 0.93 -2.12
N ARG A 51 -8.10 1.03 -0.87
CA ARG A 51 -7.28 0.91 0.34
C ARG A 51 -6.60 -0.45 0.38
N SER A 52 -7.34 -1.53 0.16
CA SER A 52 -6.80 -2.90 0.08
C SER A 52 -5.76 -3.04 -1.02
N ALA A 53 -6.04 -2.51 -2.22
CA ALA A 53 -5.08 -2.48 -3.32
C ALA A 53 -3.79 -1.72 -2.94
N ILE A 54 -3.89 -0.55 -2.32
CA ILE A 54 -2.74 0.21 -1.84
C ILE A 54 -1.95 -0.57 -0.78
N PHE A 55 -2.61 -1.22 0.18
CA PHE A 55 -1.91 -2.05 1.17
C PHE A 55 -1.27 -3.30 0.57
N SER A 56 -1.85 -3.89 -0.48
CA SER A 56 -1.20 -4.98 -1.24
C SER A 56 0.03 -4.51 -2.03
N LEU A 57 0.11 -3.21 -2.36
CA LEU A 57 1.26 -2.56 -2.98
C LEU A 57 2.29 -2.06 -1.96
N ALA A 58 2.04 -2.22 -0.65
CA ALA A 58 2.98 -1.78 0.38
C ALA A 58 4.38 -2.36 0.09
N PRO A 59 5.45 -1.55 0.20
CA PRO A 59 6.80 -2.00 -0.11
C PRO A 59 7.11 -3.22 0.74
N LYS A 60 7.55 -4.33 0.10
CA LYS A 60 8.03 -5.49 0.84
C LYS A 60 9.05 -5.01 1.85
N GLN A 61 8.83 -5.28 3.14
CA GLN A 61 9.72 -4.87 4.22
C GLN A 61 11.12 -5.38 3.91
N GLY A 62 12.01 -4.43 3.62
CA GLY A 62 13.35 -4.71 3.14
C GLY A 62 13.84 -3.56 2.27
N LEU A 63 15.10 -3.20 2.44
CA LEU A 63 15.78 -2.33 1.50
C LEU A 63 15.72 -2.96 0.12
N ALA A 64 15.47 -2.14 -0.90
CA ALA A 64 15.66 -2.56 -2.28
C ALA A 64 17.06 -3.19 -2.43
N PRO A 65 17.25 -4.23 -3.28
CA PRO A 65 18.51 -4.95 -3.36
C PRO A 65 19.74 -4.04 -3.57
N ASN A 66 19.57 -2.96 -4.32
CA ASN A 66 20.57 -1.91 -4.54
C ASN A 66 20.89 -1.09 -3.28
N ALA A 67 19.89 -0.80 -2.44
CA ALA A 67 20.10 -0.09 -1.19
C ALA A 67 20.89 -0.96 -0.18
N ARG A 68 20.65 -2.27 -0.13
CA ARG A 68 21.49 -3.21 0.66
C ARG A 68 22.95 -3.17 0.20
N SER A 69 23.17 -3.21 -1.11
CA SER A 69 24.51 -3.10 -1.70
C SER A 69 25.21 -1.78 -1.35
N LEU A 70 24.47 -0.66 -1.27
CA LEU A 70 25.03 0.63 -0.85
C LEU A 70 25.47 0.64 0.62
N PHE A 71 24.66 0.10 1.54
CA PHE A 71 25.05 0.00 2.95
C PHE A 71 26.22 -0.96 3.16
N ASP A 72 26.26 -2.07 2.41
CA ASP A 72 27.42 -2.97 2.40
C ASP A 72 28.68 -2.25 1.90
N LEU A 73 28.59 -1.45 0.83
CA LEU A 73 29.70 -0.63 0.33
C LEU A 73 30.13 0.45 1.34
N GLN A 74 29.18 1.05 2.05
CA GLN A 74 29.46 2.07 3.06
C GLN A 74 30.19 1.47 4.27
N GLY A 75 29.80 0.26 4.70
CA GLY A 75 30.53 -0.51 5.71
C GLY A 75 31.93 -0.97 5.28
N LEU A 76 32.17 -1.03 3.96
CA LEU A 76 33.46 -1.41 3.38
C LEU A 76 34.42 -0.23 3.17
N GLN A 77 34.02 1.03 3.42
CA GLN A 77 34.92 2.18 3.24
C GLN A 77 36.19 2.12 4.12
N HIS A 78 36.09 1.48 5.29
CA HIS A 78 37.26 1.26 6.16
C HIS A 78 37.99 -0.07 5.88
N LYS A 79 37.53 -0.83 4.88
CA LYS A 79 38.02 -2.16 4.52
C LYS A 79 38.59 -2.21 3.11
N GLY A 80 39.22 -1.10 2.68
CA GLY A 80 39.91 -0.99 1.39
C GLY A 80 39.77 0.40 0.78
N PRO A 81 40.09 0.56 -0.52
CA PRO A 81 40.58 -0.49 -1.40
C PRO A 81 42.03 -0.87 -1.10
N PHE A 82 42.31 -2.15 -0.91
CA PHE A 82 43.67 -2.69 -0.81
C PHE A 82 44.12 -3.28 -2.15
N ALA A 83 45.42 -3.42 -2.39
CA ALA A 83 45.91 -4.02 -3.63
C ALA A 83 45.70 -5.55 -3.64
N SER A 84 45.72 -6.19 -2.46
CA SER A 84 45.53 -7.63 -2.27
C SER A 84 45.04 -7.94 -0.85
N CYS A 85 44.54 -9.16 -0.61
CA CYS A 85 44.20 -9.63 0.74
C CYS A 85 45.42 -9.72 1.66
N GLN A 86 46.61 -9.96 1.10
CA GLN A 86 47.87 -9.97 1.86
C GLN A 86 48.20 -8.60 2.46
N GLU A 87 47.82 -7.52 1.77
CA GLU A 87 48.10 -6.14 2.16
C GLU A 87 47.05 -5.53 3.10
N GLU A 88 45.97 -6.26 3.37
CA GLU A 88 44.99 -5.87 4.39
C GLU A 88 45.67 -5.88 5.79
N PRO A 89 45.60 -4.76 6.55
CA PRO A 89 46.44 -4.56 7.74
C PRO A 89 45.89 -5.16 9.03
N THR A 90 44.57 -5.40 9.15
CA THR A 90 43.96 -5.91 10.38
C THR A 90 44.20 -7.39 10.61
N LYS A 91 44.55 -8.15 9.56
CA LYS A 91 44.75 -9.60 9.59
C LYS A 91 43.52 -10.37 10.08
N GLN A 92 42.34 -9.83 9.77
CA GLN A 92 41.05 -10.46 10.09
C GLN A 92 40.37 -10.96 8.83
N SER A 93 39.88 -12.20 8.86
CA SER A 93 39.08 -12.74 7.76
C SER A 93 37.74 -12.02 7.61
N GLY A 94 37.29 -11.79 6.39
CA GLY A 94 36.04 -11.06 6.14
C GLY A 94 35.95 -10.48 4.75
N LYS A 95 34.88 -9.71 4.49
CA LYS A 95 34.73 -8.99 3.23
C LYS A 95 35.55 -7.69 3.21
N TYR A 96 36.24 -7.43 2.10
CA TYR A 96 37.07 -6.26 1.84
C TYR A 96 36.88 -5.77 0.40
N LEU A 97 37.29 -4.54 0.11
CA LEU A 97 37.39 -4.02 -1.26
C LEU A 97 38.82 -4.13 -1.75
N LEU A 98 39.02 -4.71 -2.93
CA LEU A 98 40.31 -4.73 -3.59
C LEU A 98 40.31 -3.86 -4.84
N ARG A 99 41.44 -3.19 -5.08
CA ARG A 99 41.78 -2.56 -6.36
C ARG A 99 43.21 -2.97 -6.73
N PRO A 100 43.39 -4.10 -7.41
CA PRO A 100 44.70 -4.54 -7.88
C PRO A 100 45.30 -3.49 -8.83
N PRO A 101 46.59 -3.12 -8.69
CA PRO A 101 47.20 -2.06 -9.50
C PRO A 101 47.23 -2.35 -11.01
N THR A 102 47.16 -3.63 -11.38
CA THR A 102 47.16 -4.10 -12.77
C THR A 102 45.80 -4.01 -13.44
N LEU A 103 44.74 -3.78 -12.66
CA LEU A 103 43.36 -3.67 -13.15
C LEU A 103 42.91 -2.22 -12.97
N ASP A 104 42.73 -1.51 -14.09
CA ASP A 104 42.10 -0.18 -14.10
C ASP A 104 40.57 -0.32 -13.99
N GLN A 105 40.13 -0.90 -12.88
CA GLN A 105 38.72 -1.15 -12.57
C GLN A 105 38.36 -0.53 -11.23
N GLU A 106 37.06 -0.23 -11.05
CA GLU A 106 36.53 0.16 -9.76
C GLU A 106 36.81 -0.93 -8.70
N PRO A 107 37.03 -0.55 -7.43
CA PRO A 107 37.21 -1.53 -6.37
C PRO A 107 36.05 -2.50 -6.29
N PHE A 108 36.35 -3.78 -6.15
CA PHE A 108 35.34 -4.83 -6.07
C PHE A 108 35.43 -5.58 -4.74
N PRO A 109 34.29 -6.08 -4.23
CA PRO A 109 34.26 -6.79 -2.96
C PRO A 109 34.78 -8.22 -3.12
N VAL A 110 35.63 -8.66 -2.20
CA VAL A 110 36.11 -10.03 -2.06
C VAL A 110 36.01 -10.48 -0.60
N PHE A 111 36.11 -11.78 -0.35
CA PHE A 111 36.35 -12.30 1.00
C PHE A 111 37.83 -12.63 1.15
N CYS A 112 38.51 -11.98 2.10
CA CYS A 112 39.88 -12.30 2.48
C CYS A 112 39.89 -13.30 3.64
N GLU A 113 40.66 -14.37 3.51
CA GLU A 113 40.98 -15.35 4.55
C GLU A 113 42.38 -15.07 5.13
N GLN A 114 42.41 -14.54 6.35
CA GLN A 114 43.63 -14.17 7.05
C GLN A 114 44.04 -15.20 8.12
N THR A 115 43.15 -16.11 8.50
CA THR A 115 43.38 -17.06 9.62
C THR A 115 43.84 -18.44 9.18
N LYS A 116 43.60 -18.82 7.91
CA LYS A 116 44.00 -20.11 7.35
C LYS A 116 45.14 -19.93 6.34
N PHE A 117 45.89 -21.00 6.11
CA PHE A 117 46.93 -21.09 5.07
C PHE A 117 48.01 -19.99 5.15
N GLY A 118 48.30 -19.48 6.34
CA GLY A 118 49.26 -18.39 6.55
C GLY A 118 48.72 -16.98 6.29
N GLY A 119 47.44 -16.86 5.91
CA GLY A 119 46.77 -15.59 5.64
C GLY A 119 47.11 -14.99 4.27
N GLY A 120 46.35 -13.97 3.89
CA GLY A 120 46.51 -13.22 2.65
C GLY A 120 45.77 -13.79 1.43
N TRP A 121 44.90 -14.79 1.63
CA TRP A 121 44.06 -15.38 0.60
C TRP A 121 42.74 -14.62 0.43
#